data_AF-A0A7C5P0M2-F1
#
_entry.id   AF-A0A7C5P0M2-F1
#
_cell.length_a   1.000
_cell.length_b   1.000
_cell.length_c   1.000
_cell.angle_alpha   90.00
_cell.angle_beta   90.00
_cell.angle_gamma   90.00
#
_symmetry.space_group_name_H-M   'P 1'
#
loop_
_entity.id
_entity.type
_entity.pdbx_description
1 polymer ?
#
loop_
_entity_poly.entity_id
_entity_poly.type
_entity_poly.pdbx_seq_one_letter_code
_entity_poly.pdbx_strand_id
1 'polypeptide(L)'
;MQERLLRYNFAGLLRWCKLASTPEHEVYRLPLYAEDYVTALFGAMETLAAYIHAQKTGEGQVVDVAQFEAIARIIEMYYTMYYNLGVLREKEGVYKVFNQQPYGLYKAKDGWVAIGAIGPQTHRRFIKALADATGINPEDFPYEECSGSPEALKSPKGRELDRILTEYIRSHTHGKN
;
A
#
# COMPACT_ATOMS: atom_id res chain seq x y z
N MET A 1 -35.43 -6.21 -3.07
CA MET A 1 -34.47 -7.05 -2.32
C MET A 1 -33.15 -7.24 -3.08
N GLN A 2 -33.18 -7.50 -4.40
CA GLN A 2 -31.98 -7.59 -5.27
C GLN A 2 -31.09 -6.33 -5.29
N GLU A 3 -31.66 -5.12 -5.28
CA GLU A 3 -30.87 -3.87 -5.25
C GLU A 3 -30.09 -3.63 -3.95
N ARG A 4 -30.57 -4.17 -2.81
CA ARG A 4 -29.83 -4.07 -1.54
C ARG A 4 -28.65 -5.05 -1.49
N LEU A 5 -28.82 -6.26 -2.05
CA LEU A 5 -27.74 -7.24 -2.15
C LEU A 5 -26.58 -6.75 -3.03
N LEU A 6 -26.89 -6.05 -4.12
CA LEU A 6 -25.88 -5.41 -4.99
C LEU A 6 -25.08 -4.31 -4.28
N ARG A 7 -25.62 -3.67 -3.23
CA ARG A 7 -24.91 -2.63 -2.49
C ARG A 7 -24.02 -3.18 -1.37
N TYR A 8 -24.40 -4.28 -0.73
CA TYR A 8 -23.68 -4.82 0.43
C TYR A 8 -22.59 -5.85 0.05
N ASN A 9 -22.87 -6.82 -0.83
CA ASN A 9 -21.86 -7.80 -1.24
C ASN A 9 -20.77 -7.21 -2.16
N PHE A 10 -21.11 -6.18 -2.93
CA PHE A 10 -20.10 -5.47 -3.72
C PHE A 10 -19.35 -4.41 -2.89
N ALA A 11 -19.86 -3.90 -1.77
CA ALA A 11 -19.15 -2.86 -1.05
C ALA A 11 -17.78 -3.32 -0.54
N GLY A 12 -17.58 -4.58 -0.17
CA GLY A 12 -16.27 -5.10 0.20
C GLY A 12 -15.37 -5.34 -1.01
N LEU A 13 -15.79 -6.27 -1.89
CA LEU A 13 -14.98 -6.73 -3.01
C LEU A 13 -14.75 -5.64 -4.07
N LEU A 14 -15.77 -4.84 -4.39
CA LEU A 14 -15.64 -3.72 -5.35
C LEU A 14 -14.73 -2.63 -4.78
N ARG A 15 -14.78 -2.35 -3.48
CA ARG A 15 -13.88 -1.35 -2.87
C ARG A 15 -12.45 -1.84 -2.83
N TRP A 16 -12.22 -3.12 -2.58
CA TRP A 16 -10.90 -3.73 -2.77
C TRP A 16 -10.40 -3.57 -4.21
N CYS A 17 -11.25 -3.86 -5.20
CA CYS A 17 -10.91 -3.66 -6.61
C CYS A 17 -10.69 -2.17 -6.98
N LYS A 18 -11.30 -1.24 -6.22
CA LYS A 18 -11.02 0.20 -6.33
C LYS A 18 -9.70 0.59 -5.67
N LEU A 19 -9.24 -0.11 -4.64
CA LEU A 19 -7.90 0.15 -4.07
C LEU A 19 -6.77 -0.24 -5.03
N ALA A 20 -7.05 -1.19 -5.93
CA ALA A 20 -6.15 -1.60 -7.00
C ALA A 20 -6.37 -0.83 -8.33
N SER A 21 -7.28 0.14 -8.38
CA SER A 21 -7.61 0.88 -9.61
C SER A 21 -6.45 1.76 -10.07
N THR A 22 -6.13 1.75 -11.36
CA THR A 22 -5.14 2.65 -11.95
C THR A 22 -5.84 3.84 -12.63
N PRO A 23 -5.10 4.88 -13.07
CA PRO A 23 -5.69 5.94 -13.89
C PRO A 23 -6.43 5.40 -15.14
N GLU A 24 -5.97 4.30 -15.71
CA GLU A 24 -6.52 3.65 -16.91
C GLU A 24 -7.69 2.71 -16.61
N HIS A 25 -7.73 2.11 -15.42
CA HIS A 25 -8.76 1.14 -15.02
C HIS A 25 -9.46 1.58 -13.74
N GLU A 26 -10.71 2.05 -13.85
CA GLU A 26 -11.51 2.54 -12.72
C GLU A 26 -11.76 1.48 -11.63
N VAL A 27 -11.84 0.20 -12.04
CA VAL A 27 -11.98 -0.94 -11.14
C VAL A 27 -11.07 -2.04 -11.68
N TYR A 28 -10.17 -2.54 -10.85
CA TYR A 28 -9.24 -3.61 -11.23
C TYR A 28 -9.39 -4.78 -10.26
N ARG A 29 -9.83 -5.93 -10.76
CA ARG A 29 -9.83 -7.17 -9.99
C ARG A 29 -8.43 -7.77 -10.04
N LEU A 30 -7.80 -7.96 -8.88
CA LEU A 30 -6.54 -8.67 -8.81
C LEU A 30 -6.71 -10.09 -9.36
N PRO A 31 -5.84 -10.57 -10.26
CA PRO A 31 -5.93 -11.90 -10.86
C PRO A 31 -5.42 -13.00 -9.91
N LEU A 32 -5.74 -12.88 -8.62
CA LEU A 32 -5.31 -13.78 -7.55
C LEU A 32 -6.48 -13.96 -6.57
N TYR A 33 -6.63 -15.17 -6.03
CA TYR A 33 -7.61 -15.49 -5.00
C TYR A 33 -7.12 -15.11 -3.60
N ALA A 34 -6.57 -13.89 -3.46
CA ALA A 34 -5.92 -13.43 -2.24
C ALA A 34 -6.87 -13.48 -1.03
N GLU A 35 -8.15 -13.15 -1.24
CA GLU A 35 -9.21 -13.24 -0.24
C GLU A 35 -9.44 -14.66 0.29
N ASP A 36 -9.45 -15.66 -0.59
CA ASP A 36 -9.63 -17.06 -0.20
C ASP A 36 -8.44 -17.53 0.66
N TYR A 37 -7.21 -17.25 0.20
CA TYR A 37 -6.00 -17.63 0.94
C TYR A 37 -5.89 -16.95 2.30
N VAL A 38 -6.18 -15.65 2.38
CA VAL A 38 -6.13 -14.89 3.64
C VAL A 38 -7.19 -15.41 4.62
N THR A 39 -8.41 -15.66 4.14
CA THR A 39 -9.51 -16.21 4.96
C THR A 39 -9.16 -17.60 5.48
N ALA A 40 -8.59 -18.47 4.64
CA ALA A 40 -8.15 -19.80 5.04
C ALA A 40 -7.06 -19.75 6.13
N LEU A 41 -6.12 -18.80 6.05
CA LEU A 41 -5.10 -18.60 7.07
C LEU A 41 -5.70 -18.15 8.41
N PHE A 42 -6.67 -17.23 8.40
CA PHE A 42 -7.41 -16.86 9.61
C PHE A 42 -8.16 -18.06 10.20
N GLY A 43 -8.88 -18.82 9.38
CA GLY A 43 -9.55 -20.04 9.83
C GLY A 43 -8.60 -21.09 10.42
N ALA A 44 -7.41 -21.25 9.85
CA ALA A 44 -6.39 -22.14 10.40
C ALA A 44 -5.89 -21.67 11.78
N MET A 45 -5.62 -20.37 11.94
CA MET A 45 -5.20 -19.78 13.22
C MET A 45 -6.29 -19.91 14.29
N GLU A 46 -7.54 -19.61 13.95
CA GLU A 46 -8.68 -19.71 14.88
C GLU A 46 -8.99 -21.16 15.26
N THR A 47 -8.90 -22.09 14.29
CA THR A 47 -9.04 -23.53 14.57
C THR A 47 -7.94 -24.02 15.51
N LEU A 48 -6.70 -23.56 15.33
CA LEU A 48 -5.60 -23.89 16.25
C LEU A 48 -5.85 -23.33 17.65
N ALA A 49 -6.34 -22.10 17.75
CA ALA A 49 -6.71 -21.50 19.04
C ALA A 49 -7.86 -22.27 19.72
N ALA A 50 -8.89 -22.66 18.98
CA ALA A 50 -10.00 -23.48 19.46
C ALA A 50 -9.52 -24.87 19.91
N TYR A 51 -8.61 -25.48 19.17
CA TYR A 51 -8.00 -26.77 19.55
C TYR A 51 -7.21 -26.66 20.85
N ILE A 52 -6.36 -25.64 21.00
CA ILE A 52 -5.61 -25.39 22.24
C ILE A 52 -6.55 -25.14 23.41
N HIS A 53 -7.65 -24.41 23.19
CA HIS A 53 -8.69 -24.22 24.19
C HIS A 53 -9.30 -25.56 24.61
N ALA A 54 -9.75 -26.38 23.65
CA ALA A 54 -10.32 -27.70 23.91
C ALA A 54 -9.35 -28.64 24.64
N GLN A 55 -8.04 -28.60 24.35
CA GLN A 55 -7.05 -29.38 25.10
C GLN A 55 -6.93 -28.95 26.57
N LYS A 56 -7.18 -27.68 26.89
CA LYS A 56 -7.07 -27.14 28.25
C LYS A 56 -8.36 -27.27 29.05
N THR A 57 -9.51 -27.18 28.39
CA THR A 57 -10.82 -27.08 29.06
C THR A 57 -11.68 -28.32 28.88
N GLY A 58 -11.43 -29.14 27.86
CA GLY A 58 -12.33 -30.21 27.43
C GLY A 58 -13.53 -29.74 26.59
N GLU A 59 -13.66 -28.43 26.36
CA GLU A 59 -14.78 -27.84 25.63
C GLU A 59 -14.35 -27.36 24.24
N GLY A 60 -15.10 -27.74 23.21
CA GLY A 60 -14.90 -27.24 21.84
C GLY A 60 -15.36 -25.78 21.67
N GLN A 61 -14.98 -25.18 20.55
CA GLN A 61 -15.46 -23.85 20.13
C GLN A 61 -15.95 -23.92 18.69
N VAL A 62 -16.93 -23.06 18.36
CA VAL A 62 -17.35 -22.83 16.97
C VAL A 62 -16.47 -21.73 16.39
N VAL A 63 -15.86 -22.00 15.24
CA VAL A 63 -15.04 -21.05 14.48
C VAL A 63 -15.89 -20.52 13.33
N ASP A 64 -16.13 -19.21 13.30
CA ASP A 64 -16.85 -18.52 12.23
C ASP A 64 -15.94 -17.44 11.64
N VAL A 65 -15.60 -17.58 10.36
CA VAL A 65 -14.67 -16.68 9.66
C VAL A 65 -15.36 -16.05 8.47
N ALA A 66 -15.48 -14.73 8.50
CA ALA A 66 -15.98 -13.97 7.38
C ALA A 66 -14.82 -13.49 6.48
N GLN A 67 -14.85 -13.86 5.20
CA GLN A 67 -13.88 -13.38 4.20
C GLN A 67 -13.81 -11.85 4.13
N PHE A 68 -14.94 -11.17 4.32
CA PHE A 68 -14.99 -9.72 4.37
C PHE A 68 -14.16 -9.13 5.52
N GLU A 69 -14.22 -9.74 6.71
CA GLU A 69 -13.47 -9.28 7.89
C GLU A 69 -11.98 -9.60 7.75
N ALA A 70 -11.66 -10.78 7.22
CA ALA A 70 -10.29 -11.19 6.91
C ALA A 70 -9.59 -10.19 5.97
N ILE A 71 -10.29 -9.75 4.91
CA ILE A 71 -9.78 -8.72 4.01
C ILE A 71 -9.74 -7.35 4.69
N ALA A 72 -10.79 -6.96 5.43
CA ALA A 72 -10.83 -5.69 6.16
C ALA A 72 -9.62 -5.50 7.09
N ARG A 73 -9.08 -6.59 7.63
CA ARG A 73 -7.89 -6.58 8.48
C ARG A 73 -6.58 -6.26 7.76
N ILE A 74 -6.47 -6.60 6.47
CA ILE A 74 -5.23 -6.46 5.68
C ILE A 74 -5.25 -5.27 4.70
N ILE A 75 -6.40 -4.66 4.47
CA ILE A 75 -6.50 -3.38 3.72
C ILE A 75 -6.05 -2.17 4.57
N GLU A 76 -5.40 -2.41 5.70
CA GLU A 76 -4.72 -1.43 6.56
C GLU A 76 -5.59 -0.20 6.90
N MET A 77 -4.96 0.98 6.89
CA MET A 77 -5.61 2.26 7.20
C MET A 77 -6.73 2.62 6.21
N TYR A 78 -6.82 2.00 5.03
CA TYR A 78 -7.79 2.44 4.02
C TYR A 78 -9.23 2.19 4.47
N TYR A 79 -9.46 1.15 5.28
CA TYR A 79 -10.76 0.92 5.90
C TYR A 79 -11.11 2.05 6.87
N THR A 80 -10.19 2.40 7.78
CA THR A 80 -10.42 3.44 8.78
C THR A 80 -10.46 4.84 8.17
N MET A 81 -9.65 5.15 7.16
CA MET A 81 -9.69 6.42 6.43
C MET A 81 -11.05 6.64 5.77
N TYR A 82 -11.63 5.61 5.16
CA TYR A 82 -12.95 5.73 4.54
C TYR A 82 -14.05 5.91 5.59
N TYR A 83 -14.13 5.04 6.59
CA TYR A 83 -15.24 5.05 7.55
C TYR A 83 -15.16 6.21 8.56
N ASN A 84 -13.96 6.64 8.93
CA ASN A 84 -13.79 7.70 9.94
C ASN A 84 -13.61 9.09 9.32
N LEU A 85 -12.99 9.19 8.13
CA LEU A 85 -12.66 10.48 7.51
C LEU A 85 -13.39 10.73 6.19
N GLY A 86 -14.11 9.74 5.66
CA GLY A 86 -14.75 9.83 4.34
C GLY A 86 -13.74 9.86 3.18
N VAL A 87 -12.47 9.56 3.43
CA VAL A 87 -11.40 9.64 2.44
C VAL A 87 -11.27 8.32 1.70
N LEU A 88 -11.48 8.35 0.38
CA LEU A 88 -11.20 7.23 -0.52
C LEU A 88 -9.82 7.45 -1.17
N ARG A 89 -9.02 6.39 -1.29
CA ARG A 89 -7.73 6.45 -2.00
C ARG A 89 -7.96 6.87 -3.46
N GLU A 90 -7.24 7.87 -3.91
CA GLU A 90 -7.29 8.34 -5.31
C GLU A 90 -6.50 7.41 -6.24
N LYS A 91 -6.87 7.40 -7.54
CA LYS A 91 -6.34 6.48 -8.57
C LYS A 91 -4.82 6.55 -8.74
N GLU A 92 -4.22 7.70 -8.46
CA GLU A 92 -2.78 7.94 -8.52
C GLU A 92 -2.02 7.22 -7.38
N GLY A 93 -2.74 6.84 -6.33
CA GLY A 93 -2.19 6.20 -5.15
C GLY A 93 -1.62 4.80 -5.41
N VAL A 94 -1.90 4.13 -6.53
CA VAL A 94 -1.31 2.81 -6.80
C VAL A 94 0.21 2.87 -6.96
N TYR A 95 0.72 3.97 -7.52
CA TYR A 95 2.14 4.12 -7.77
C TYR A 95 2.90 4.75 -6.62
N LYS A 96 2.25 5.57 -5.78
CA LYS A 96 2.91 6.28 -4.67
C LYS A 96 2.03 6.27 -3.43
N VAL A 97 2.65 6.19 -2.25
CA VAL A 97 1.89 6.38 -1.01
C VAL A 97 1.73 7.84 -0.67
N PHE A 98 0.71 8.15 0.13
CA PHE A 98 0.29 9.51 0.45
C PHE A 98 1.16 10.25 1.49
N ASN A 99 2.08 9.56 2.19
CA ASN A 99 2.80 10.12 3.33
C ASN A 99 4.31 9.79 3.39
N GLN A 100 4.85 9.07 2.41
CA GLN A 100 6.26 8.69 2.37
C GLN A 100 6.79 8.86 0.96
N GLN A 101 7.97 9.43 0.85
CA GLN A 101 8.81 9.34 -0.35
C GLN A 101 10.29 9.28 0.04
N PRO A 102 11.15 8.67 -0.78
CA PRO A 102 10.82 7.84 -1.94
C PRO A 102 10.16 6.49 -1.57
N TYR A 103 8.89 6.29 -1.93
CA TYR A 103 8.18 5.01 -1.74
C TYR A 103 7.09 4.83 -2.79
N GLY A 104 7.33 3.89 -3.71
CA GLY A 104 6.44 3.70 -4.84
C GLY A 104 7.05 2.97 -6.03
N LEU A 105 6.29 2.95 -7.12
CA LEU A 105 6.66 2.43 -8.42
C LEU A 105 7.03 3.59 -9.36
N TYR A 106 8.24 3.51 -9.93
CA TYR A 106 8.80 4.53 -10.81
C TYR A 106 9.06 3.92 -12.19
N LYS A 107 8.68 4.65 -13.25
CA LYS A 107 8.85 4.20 -14.63
C LYS A 107 10.28 4.45 -15.11
N ALA A 108 11.02 3.38 -15.38
CA ALA A 108 12.34 3.41 -16.00
C ALA A 108 12.22 3.35 -17.54
N LYS A 109 13.34 3.46 -18.27
CA LYS A 109 13.37 3.37 -19.75
C LYS A 109 12.78 2.07 -20.29
N ASP A 110 13.07 0.97 -19.63
CA ASP A 110 12.83 -0.40 -20.10
C ASP A 110 11.90 -1.20 -19.18
N GLY A 111 11.37 -0.58 -18.13
CA GLY A 111 10.63 -1.29 -17.10
C GLY A 111 10.09 -0.40 -15.99
N TRP A 112 9.88 -1.02 -14.82
CA TRP A 112 9.44 -0.37 -13.61
C TRP A 112 10.40 -0.70 -12.47
N VAL A 113 10.63 0.27 -11.60
CA VAL A 113 11.45 0.12 -10.39
C VAL A 113 10.58 0.38 -9.17
N ALA A 114 10.55 -0.58 -8.25
CA ALA A 114 9.96 -0.38 -6.93
C ALA A 114 11.02 0.19 -5.99
N ILE A 115 10.72 1.32 -5.36
CA ILE A 115 11.61 2.00 -4.40
C ILE A 115 10.92 2.05 -3.05
N GLY A 116 11.66 1.77 -1.97
CA GLY A 116 11.19 2.03 -0.62
C GLY A 116 12.27 2.48 0.35
N ALA A 117 12.32 3.80 0.55
CA ALA A 117 13.16 4.48 1.51
C ALA A 117 12.33 5.06 2.66
N ILE A 118 11.71 4.16 3.43
CA ILE A 118 10.81 4.52 4.53
C ILE A 118 11.61 4.87 5.79
N GLY A 119 11.25 5.98 6.42
CA GLY A 119 11.81 6.47 7.68
C GLY A 119 13.12 7.27 7.53
N PRO A 120 13.49 8.05 8.56
CA PRO A 120 14.55 9.06 8.46
C PRO A 120 15.92 8.50 8.04
N GLN A 121 16.31 7.35 8.60
CA GLN A 121 17.63 6.76 8.33
C GLN A 121 17.72 6.22 6.90
N THR A 122 16.68 5.53 6.43
CA THR A 122 16.63 4.97 5.07
C THR A 122 16.54 6.09 4.05
N HIS A 123 15.72 7.11 4.33
CA HIS A 123 15.62 8.32 3.52
C HIS A 123 16.99 8.98 3.35
N ARG A 124 17.70 9.27 4.45
CA ARG A 124 19.03 9.89 4.39
C ARG A 124 20.03 9.08 3.55
N ARG A 125 20.04 7.75 3.70
CA ARG A 125 20.90 6.87 2.89
C ARG A 125 20.53 6.92 1.41
N PHE A 126 19.24 6.94 1.10
CA PHE A 126 18.74 7.03 -0.26
C PHE A 126 19.10 8.37 -0.90
N ILE A 127 18.87 9.49 -0.21
CA ILE A 127 19.21 10.83 -0.71
C ILE A 127 20.71 10.94 -0.98
N LYS A 128 21.56 10.36 -0.11
CA LYS A 128 23.00 10.31 -0.37
C LYS A 128 23.33 9.55 -1.66
N ALA A 129 22.73 8.38 -1.89
CA ALA A 129 22.94 7.64 -3.13
C ALA A 129 22.40 8.38 -4.37
N LEU A 130 21.27 9.09 -4.24
CA LEU A 130 20.72 9.93 -5.30
C LEU A 130 21.64 11.12 -5.59
N ALA A 131 22.21 11.74 -4.56
CA ALA A 131 23.21 12.81 -4.67
C ALA A 131 24.46 12.35 -5.42
N ASP A 132 25.00 11.18 -5.08
CA ASP A 132 26.15 10.60 -5.79
C ASP A 132 25.85 10.38 -7.29
N ALA A 133 24.60 10.10 -7.64
CA ALA A 133 24.18 9.84 -9.01
C ALA A 133 23.74 11.07 -9.82
N THR A 134 23.22 12.12 -9.16
CA THR A 134 22.60 13.28 -9.81
C THR A 134 23.35 14.59 -9.56
N GLY A 135 24.25 14.63 -8.58
CA GLY A 135 24.97 15.83 -8.17
C GLY A 135 24.17 16.79 -7.29
N ILE A 136 22.98 16.40 -6.82
CA ILE A 136 22.21 17.23 -5.86
C ILE A 136 22.92 17.29 -4.50
N ASN A 137 22.69 18.37 -3.74
CA ASN A 137 23.16 18.44 -2.37
C ASN A 137 22.20 17.66 -1.44
N PRO A 138 22.67 16.61 -0.73
CA PRO A 138 21.78 15.80 0.11
C PRO A 138 21.17 16.57 1.28
N GLU A 139 21.82 17.64 1.76
CA GLU A 139 21.32 18.46 2.87
C GLU A 139 20.12 19.34 2.46
N ASP A 140 19.90 19.54 1.16
CA ASP A 140 18.75 20.32 0.67
C ASP A 140 17.42 19.58 0.84
N PHE A 141 17.49 18.24 1.03
CA PHE A 141 16.34 17.35 1.11
C PHE A 141 16.28 16.59 2.46
N PRO A 142 16.05 17.28 3.59
CA PRO A 142 15.87 16.63 4.88
C PRO A 142 14.54 15.86 4.93
N TYR A 143 14.50 14.83 5.78
CA TYR A 143 13.35 13.92 5.87
C TYR A 143 12.06 14.65 6.24
N GLU A 144 12.11 15.55 7.21
CA GLU A 144 10.95 16.25 7.78
C GLU A 144 10.28 17.21 6.78
N GLU A 145 11.04 17.72 5.81
CA GLU A 145 10.52 18.64 4.79
C GLU A 145 10.12 17.93 3.49
N CYS A 146 10.61 16.70 3.27
CA CYS A 146 10.40 15.96 2.03
C CYS A 146 9.55 14.70 2.20
N SER A 147 9.45 14.14 3.40
CA SER A 147 8.84 12.83 3.65
C SER A 147 8.19 12.77 5.04
N GLY A 148 7.60 11.64 5.40
CA GLY A 148 7.00 11.44 6.72
C GLY A 148 5.58 11.98 6.90
N SER A 149 5.12 12.93 6.07
CA SER A 149 3.76 13.47 6.11
C SER A 149 3.24 13.90 4.73
N PRO A 150 1.90 13.94 4.53
CA PRO A 150 1.30 14.47 3.31
C PRO A 150 1.70 15.93 3.01
N GLU A 151 1.92 16.74 4.04
CA GLU A 151 2.33 18.14 3.92
C GLU A 151 3.77 18.25 3.39
N ALA A 152 4.67 17.41 3.90
CA ALA A 152 6.06 17.36 3.46
C ALA A 152 6.16 16.92 1.99
N LEU A 153 5.36 15.94 1.57
CA LEU A 153 5.29 15.53 0.15
C LEU A 153 4.84 16.66 -0.77
N LYS A 154 3.91 17.51 -0.30
CA LYS A 154 3.39 18.68 -1.03
C LYS A 154 4.25 19.93 -0.86
N SER A 155 5.34 19.87 -0.09
CA SER A 155 6.24 21.01 0.05
C SER A 155 7.00 21.27 -1.27
N PRO A 156 7.57 22.47 -1.49
CA PRO A 156 8.42 22.72 -2.64
C PRO A 156 9.59 21.73 -2.75
N LYS A 157 10.24 21.41 -1.62
CA LYS A 157 11.34 20.44 -1.58
C LYS A 157 10.88 19.01 -1.85
N GLY A 158 9.73 18.63 -1.28
CA GLY A 158 9.13 17.31 -1.50
C GLY A 158 8.78 17.07 -2.96
N ARG A 159 8.18 18.06 -3.63
CA ARG A 159 7.88 17.97 -5.08
C ARG A 159 9.15 17.96 -5.92
N GLU A 160 10.15 18.74 -5.55
CA GLU A 160 11.42 18.79 -6.28
C GLU A 160 12.20 17.49 -6.17
N LEU A 161 12.26 16.89 -4.98
CA LEU A 161 12.84 15.56 -4.78
C LEU A 161 12.17 14.52 -5.67
N ASP A 162 10.84 14.51 -5.68
CA ASP A 162 10.07 13.56 -6.48
C ASP A 162 10.33 13.73 -7.98
N ARG A 163 10.43 14.99 -8.45
CA ARG A 163 10.75 15.35 -9.83
C ARG A 163 12.14 14.83 -10.22
N ILE A 164 13.17 15.15 -9.43
CA ILE A 164 14.56 14.73 -9.65
C ILE A 164 14.64 13.21 -9.72
N LEU A 165 14.05 12.52 -8.75
CA LEU A 165 14.04 11.07 -8.71
C LEU A 165 13.33 10.47 -9.93
N THR A 166 12.14 10.99 -10.27
CA THR A 166 11.36 10.49 -11.39
C THR A 166 12.09 10.68 -12.73
N GLU A 167 12.73 11.83 -12.94
CA GLU A 167 13.54 12.11 -14.14
C GLU A 167 14.79 11.22 -14.20
N TYR A 168 15.48 11.06 -13.07
CA TYR A 168 16.63 10.18 -12.97
C TYR A 168 16.24 8.74 -13.33
N ILE A 169 15.20 8.17 -12.71
CA ILE A 169 14.78 6.79 -13.03
C ILE A 169 14.31 6.67 -14.47
N ARG A 170 13.54 7.63 -15.00
CA ARG A 170 13.05 7.61 -16.39
C ARG A 170 14.17 7.67 -17.42
N SER A 171 15.33 8.21 -17.08
CA SER A 171 16.49 8.29 -17.96
C SER A 171 17.42 7.06 -17.89
N HIS A 172 17.14 6.09 -17.00
CA HIS A 172 17.97 4.90 -16.78
C HIS A 172 17.20 3.59 -17.02
N THR A 173 17.93 2.51 -17.26
CA THR A 173 17.38 1.15 -17.30
C THR A 173 17.29 0.58 -15.88
N HIS A 174 16.30 -0.27 -15.61
CA HIS A 174 16.07 -0.83 -14.26
C HIS A 174 17.15 -1.83 -13.82
N GLY A 175 17.97 -2.34 -14.75
CA GLY A 175 19.11 -3.23 -14.48
C GLY A 175 20.27 -3.02 -15.45
N LYS A 176 21.45 -3.55 -15.10
CA LYS A 176 22.56 -3.73 -16.04
C LYS A 176 22.23 -4.95 -16.92
N ASN A 177 22.38 -4.81 -18.23
CA ASN A 177 22.62 -5.97 -19.10
C ASN A 177 23.95 -6.63 -18.72
#